data_AF-A0A0C7N1F8-F1
#
_entry.id   AF-A0A0C7N1F8-F1
#
_cell.length_a   1.000
_cell.length_b   1.000
_cell.length_c   1.000
_cell.angle_alpha   90.00
_cell.angle_beta   90.00
_cell.angle_gamma   90.00
#
_symmetry.space_group_name_H-M   'P 1'
#
loop_
_entity.id
_entity.type
_entity.pdbx_description
1 polymer ?
#
loop_
_entity_poly.entity_id
_entity_poly.type
_entity_poly.pdbx_seq_one_letter_code
_entity_poly.pdbx_strand_id
1 'polypeptide(L)'
;MLDTKALADKVLRFLAEKVDTNYRIAVIIVGPPGSGKTTISECVCNEINNRFQQHLRNQQSYQPRLQGSTETSKEVERLCEDIPLLNSQERRKVESECMKNVENLDYIPHRFIDDDKEHSSVVVGRGGLPNSIRISSKKTLVPVEKGNINIAQIVPMDGFHLSRDHLDQFRNPAEAHVRRGSPPTFDSNNYLQLSKILAKSCTIKPRFSEDLNAGSGLFDKISGSFSEQIPSIYVPGFDHALKDPSTDQHCLTAFTRIIVLEGLYLLLNEENWKGVYPVFKETDAVLVWRLDLGIEQLEERVAKRHVASGLAPNLAAGVDRFRVNDLINAIKIKEQSLDAEGIDVLSTA
;
A
#
# COMPACT_ATOMS: atom_id res chain seq x y z
N MET A 1 -22.91 8.33 5.92
CA MET A 1 -21.84 7.30 6.03
C MET A 1 -21.83 6.49 4.75
N LEU A 2 -20.67 6.28 4.11
CA LEU A 2 -20.56 5.53 2.86
C LEU A 2 -20.96 4.05 3.08
N ASP A 3 -21.64 3.48 2.09
CA ASP A 3 -21.98 2.05 2.11
C ASP A 3 -20.77 1.21 1.70
N THR A 4 -20.04 0.72 2.71
CA THR A 4 -18.83 -0.08 2.51
C THR A 4 -19.12 -1.47 1.93
N LYS A 5 -20.36 -1.99 2.05
CA LYS A 5 -20.76 -3.25 1.41
C LYS A 5 -20.94 -3.06 -0.08
N ALA A 6 -21.56 -1.95 -0.50
CA ALA A 6 -21.67 -1.60 -1.91
C ALA A 6 -20.29 -1.34 -2.55
N LEU A 7 -19.35 -0.76 -1.80
CA LEU A 7 -17.96 -0.62 -2.24
C LEU A 7 -17.28 -1.99 -2.39
N ALA A 8 -17.46 -2.91 -1.45
CA ALA A 8 -16.97 -4.29 -1.57
C ALA A 8 -17.58 -5.01 -2.79
N ASP A 9 -18.87 -4.81 -3.08
CA ASP A 9 -19.53 -5.34 -4.28
C ASP A 9 -18.91 -4.78 -5.56
N LYS A 10 -18.57 -3.49 -5.58
CA LYS A 10 -17.87 -2.86 -6.71
C LYS A 10 -16.49 -3.49 -6.94
N VAL A 11 -15.72 -3.71 -5.87
CA VAL A 11 -14.40 -4.33 -5.95
C VAL A 11 -14.50 -5.78 -6.43
N LEU A 12 -15.44 -6.57 -5.91
CA LEU A 12 -15.61 -7.97 -6.31
C LEU A 12 -16.09 -8.11 -7.76
N ARG A 13 -17.01 -7.25 -8.22
CA ARG A 13 -17.42 -7.21 -9.64
C ARG A 13 -16.24 -6.88 -10.55
N PHE A 14 -15.46 -5.86 -10.19
CA PHE A 14 -14.28 -5.50 -10.97
C PHE A 14 -13.22 -6.62 -10.96
N LEU A 15 -13.01 -7.30 -9.83
CA LEU A 15 -12.14 -8.47 -9.80
C LEU A 15 -12.66 -9.59 -10.71
N ALA A 16 -13.97 -9.82 -10.77
CA ALA A 16 -14.55 -10.82 -11.67
C ALA A 16 -14.32 -10.50 -13.16
N GLU A 17 -14.32 -9.22 -13.53
CA GLU A 17 -13.99 -8.78 -14.90
C GLU A 17 -12.51 -9.00 -15.24
N LYS A 18 -11.61 -8.93 -14.26
CA LYS A 18 -10.15 -9.01 -14.44
C LYS A 18 -9.53 -10.35 -14.04
N VAL A 19 -10.29 -11.26 -13.46
CA VAL A 19 -9.78 -12.51 -12.85
C VAL A 19 -9.06 -13.41 -13.85
N ASP A 20 -9.39 -13.31 -15.14
CA ASP A 20 -8.78 -14.12 -16.20
C ASP A 20 -7.54 -13.43 -16.83
N THR A 21 -7.34 -12.12 -16.62
CA THR A 21 -6.25 -11.34 -17.23
C THR A 21 -5.20 -10.88 -16.23
N ASN A 22 -5.56 -10.69 -14.96
CA ASN A 22 -4.73 -10.10 -13.93
C ASN A 22 -4.71 -10.95 -12.67
N TYR A 23 -3.52 -11.18 -12.10
CA TYR A 23 -3.39 -11.89 -10.83
C TYR A 23 -3.99 -11.09 -9.68
N ARG A 24 -3.77 -9.78 -9.65
CA ARG A 24 -4.32 -8.89 -8.63
C ARG A 24 -5.02 -7.71 -9.27
N ILE A 25 -5.98 -7.13 -8.54
CA ILE A 25 -6.47 -5.79 -8.79
C ILE A 25 -5.98 -4.84 -7.69
N ALA A 26 -5.88 -3.55 -8.01
CA ALA A 26 -5.61 -2.48 -7.07
C ALA A 26 -6.86 -1.63 -6.83
N VAL A 27 -7.02 -1.16 -5.60
CA VAL A 27 -8.01 -0.16 -5.18
C VAL A 27 -7.22 0.96 -4.53
N ILE A 28 -7.23 2.15 -5.12
CA ILE A 28 -6.55 3.33 -4.59
C ILE A 28 -7.60 4.21 -3.88
N ILE A 29 -7.42 4.45 -2.59
CA ILE A 29 -8.29 5.29 -1.78
C ILE A 29 -7.50 6.51 -1.30
N VAL A 30 -7.84 7.68 -1.86
CA VAL A 30 -7.20 8.95 -1.53
C VAL A 30 -8.14 9.83 -0.73
N GLY A 31 -7.64 10.45 0.33
CA GLY A 31 -8.42 11.45 1.05
C GLY A 31 -7.59 12.24 2.06
N PRO A 32 -7.98 13.48 2.37
CA PRO A 32 -7.27 14.33 3.32
C PRO A 32 -7.28 13.75 4.76
N PRO A 33 -6.47 14.28 5.69
CA PRO A 33 -6.54 13.91 7.10
C PRO A 33 -7.97 14.04 7.64
N GLY A 34 -8.51 13.00 8.29
CA GLY A 34 -9.89 13.00 8.82
C GLY A 34 -10.99 12.58 7.84
N SER A 35 -10.65 12.30 6.58
CA SER A 35 -11.62 11.85 5.55
C SER A 35 -12.26 10.49 5.83
N GLY A 36 -11.61 9.65 6.64
CA GLY A 36 -12.08 8.28 6.94
C GLY A 36 -11.51 7.20 6.02
N LYS A 37 -10.48 7.50 5.21
CA LYS A 37 -9.83 6.51 4.32
C LYS A 37 -9.48 5.19 5.02
N THR A 38 -8.79 5.23 6.16
CA THR A 38 -8.38 4.04 6.93
C THR A 38 -9.57 3.19 7.34
N THR A 39 -10.62 3.82 7.86
CA THR A 39 -11.85 3.11 8.22
C THR A 39 -12.54 2.49 7.01
N ILE A 40 -12.61 3.20 5.88
CA ILE A 40 -13.22 2.66 4.65
C ILE A 40 -12.41 1.49 4.12
N SER A 41 -11.07 1.62 4.05
CA SER A 41 -10.14 0.58 3.63
C SER A 41 -10.29 -0.68 4.49
N GLU A 42 -10.32 -0.52 5.81
CA GLU A 42 -10.54 -1.61 6.78
C GLU A 42 -11.89 -2.27 6.58
N CYS A 43 -12.99 -1.51 6.50
CA CYS A 43 -14.33 -2.05 6.32
C CYS A 43 -14.45 -2.83 5.01
N VAL A 44 -13.96 -2.29 3.89
CA VAL A 44 -14.02 -2.95 2.57
C VAL A 44 -13.15 -4.22 2.57
N CYS A 45 -11.93 -4.14 3.09
CA CYS A 45 -11.02 -5.28 3.17
C CYS A 45 -11.60 -6.41 4.03
N ASN A 46 -12.14 -6.08 5.21
CA ASN A 46 -12.76 -7.04 6.13
C ASN A 46 -14.01 -7.67 5.51
N GLU A 47 -14.88 -6.88 4.87
CA GLU A 47 -16.08 -7.39 4.21
C GLU A 47 -15.73 -8.41 3.12
N ILE A 48 -14.74 -8.10 2.26
CA ILE A 48 -14.28 -8.99 1.19
C ILE A 48 -13.70 -10.29 1.76
N ASN A 49 -12.80 -10.19 2.74
CA ASN A 49 -12.17 -11.34 3.36
C ASN A 49 -13.19 -12.23 4.10
N ASN A 50 -14.15 -11.63 4.80
CA ASN A 50 -15.23 -12.36 5.47
C ASN A 50 -16.08 -13.17 4.48
N ARG A 51 -16.45 -12.56 3.34
CA ARG A 51 -17.20 -13.26 2.29
C ARG A 51 -16.42 -14.42 1.68
N PHE A 52 -15.12 -14.23 1.43
CA PHE A 52 -14.28 -15.31 0.92
C PHE A 52 -14.13 -16.46 1.94
N GLN A 53 -13.91 -16.13 3.22
CA GLN A 53 -13.85 -17.15 4.27
C GLN A 53 -15.18 -17.89 4.45
N GLN A 54 -16.32 -17.20 4.35
CA GLN A 54 -17.64 -17.84 4.35
C GLN A 54 -17.81 -18.80 3.18
N HIS A 55 -17.37 -18.40 1.99
CA HIS A 55 -17.36 -19.29 0.82
C HIS A 55 -16.51 -20.55 1.06
N LEU A 56 -15.30 -20.42 1.60
CA LEU A 56 -14.46 -21.58 1.94
C LEU A 56 -15.10 -22.50 2.98
N ARG A 57 -15.77 -21.96 4.01
CA ARG A 57 -16.48 -22.76 5.03
C ARG A 57 -17.64 -23.57 4.45
N ASN A 58 -18.32 -23.03 3.44
CA ASN A 58 -19.42 -23.72 2.76
C ASN A 58 -18.93 -24.87 1.87
N GLN A 59 -17.67 -24.82 1.43
CA GLN A 59 -17.02 -25.91 0.68
C GLN A 59 -16.33 -26.87 1.66
N GLN A 60 -17.12 -27.69 2.36
CA GLN A 60 -16.74 -28.56 3.50
C GLN A 60 -15.47 -29.44 3.32
N SER A 61 -14.88 -29.54 2.13
CA SER A 61 -13.67 -30.33 1.86
C SER A 61 -12.64 -29.67 0.94
N TYR A 62 -12.89 -28.45 0.45
CA TYR A 62 -11.98 -27.77 -0.46
C TYR A 62 -11.05 -26.82 0.30
N GLN A 63 -9.74 -27.05 0.19
CA GLN A 63 -8.74 -26.09 0.62
C GLN A 63 -8.00 -25.53 -0.59
N PRO A 64 -7.97 -24.21 -0.78
CA PRO A 64 -7.19 -23.61 -1.85
C PRO A 64 -5.72 -23.99 -1.71
N ARG A 65 -5.12 -24.44 -2.81
CA ARG A 65 -3.71 -24.78 -2.89
C ARG A 65 -3.01 -23.85 -3.86
N LEU A 66 -1.76 -23.55 -3.55
CA LEU A 66 -0.89 -22.89 -4.51
C LEU A 66 -0.54 -23.87 -5.63
N GLN A 67 -0.56 -23.38 -6.87
CA GLN A 67 -0.28 -24.17 -8.07
C GLN A 67 1.04 -23.76 -8.73
N GLY A 68 1.65 -24.67 -9.47
CA GLY A 68 2.86 -24.42 -10.25
C GLY A 68 4.16 -24.90 -9.59
N SER A 69 5.27 -24.73 -10.29
CA SER A 69 6.61 -25.10 -9.83
C SER A 69 7.21 -24.03 -8.91
N THR A 70 8.16 -24.44 -8.07
CA THR A 70 8.87 -23.63 -7.07
C THR A 70 9.80 -22.54 -7.63
N GLU A 71 9.73 -22.21 -8.93
CA GLU A 71 10.58 -21.20 -9.61
C GLU A 71 10.27 -19.74 -9.22
N THR A 72 9.93 -19.49 -7.96
CA THR A 72 9.61 -18.17 -7.37
C THR A 72 10.72 -17.14 -7.61
N SER A 73 11.98 -17.57 -7.71
CA SER A 73 13.13 -16.69 -7.95
C SER A 73 13.03 -15.88 -9.24
N LYS A 74 12.43 -16.44 -10.31
CA LYS A 74 12.26 -15.74 -11.59
C LYS A 74 11.29 -14.56 -11.47
N GLU A 75 10.21 -14.71 -10.70
CA GLU A 75 9.27 -13.62 -10.48
C GLU A 75 9.86 -12.53 -9.58
N VAL A 76 10.67 -12.88 -8.58
CA VAL A 76 11.42 -11.88 -7.79
C VAL A 76 12.33 -11.05 -8.71
N GLU A 77 13.04 -11.71 -9.62
CA GLU A 77 13.89 -11.02 -10.61
C GLU A 77 13.06 -10.09 -11.51
N ARG A 78 11.95 -10.56 -12.08
CA ARG A 78 11.06 -9.76 -12.93
C ARG A 78 10.47 -8.54 -12.21
N LEU A 79 9.99 -8.71 -10.97
CA LEU A 79 9.43 -7.61 -10.19
C LEU A 79 10.46 -6.52 -9.87
N CYS A 80 11.74 -6.89 -9.84
CA CYS A 80 12.84 -6.01 -9.44
C CYS A 80 13.80 -5.66 -10.58
N GLU A 81 13.50 -6.03 -11.83
CA GLU A 81 14.44 -5.96 -12.96
C GLU A 81 14.97 -4.53 -13.21
N ASP A 82 14.14 -3.51 -12.96
CA ASP A 82 14.47 -2.10 -13.15
C ASP A 82 15.16 -1.47 -11.92
N ILE A 83 15.44 -2.25 -10.88
CA ILE A 83 16.00 -1.76 -9.62
C ILE A 83 17.48 -2.14 -9.56
N PRO A 84 18.41 -1.16 -9.52
CA PRO A 84 19.85 -1.40 -9.40
C PRO A 84 20.18 -2.33 -8.23
N LEU A 85 20.85 -3.44 -8.50
CA LEU A 85 21.32 -4.38 -7.48
C LEU A 85 22.71 -3.97 -7.01
N LEU A 86 22.83 -3.65 -5.73
CA LEU A 86 24.11 -3.31 -5.10
C LEU A 86 24.81 -4.53 -4.56
N ASN A 87 26.14 -4.58 -4.76
CA ASN A 87 27.01 -5.49 -4.03
C ASN A 87 27.32 -4.95 -2.61
N SER A 88 27.98 -5.75 -1.78
CA SER A 88 28.26 -5.39 -0.38
C SER A 88 29.09 -4.11 -0.20
N GLN A 89 29.98 -3.77 -1.14
CA GLN A 89 30.80 -2.55 -1.08
C GLN A 89 29.98 -1.32 -1.45
N GLU A 90 29.18 -1.40 -2.52
CA GLU A 90 28.27 -0.33 -2.94
C GLU A 90 27.21 -0.05 -1.87
N ARG A 91 26.63 -1.12 -1.30
CA ARG A 91 25.68 -1.04 -0.19
C ARG A 91 26.25 -0.24 0.99
N ARG A 92 27.44 -0.61 1.49
CA ARG A 92 28.08 0.11 2.60
C ARG A 92 28.28 1.60 2.29
N LYS A 93 28.67 1.92 1.05
CA LYS A 93 28.83 3.31 0.62
C LYS A 93 27.51 4.06 0.69
N VAL A 94 26.46 3.51 0.08
CA VAL A 94 25.13 4.14 0.06
C VAL A 94 24.52 4.25 1.46
N GLU A 95 24.66 3.23 2.30
CA GLU A 95 24.23 3.26 3.70
C GLU A 95 24.95 4.37 4.50
N SER A 96 26.23 4.61 4.25
CA SER A 96 26.96 5.72 4.91
C SER A 96 26.59 7.12 4.41
N GLU A 97 25.95 7.22 3.24
CA GLU A 97 25.51 8.47 2.62
C GLU A 97 23.99 8.66 2.63
N CYS A 98 23.22 7.71 3.16
CA CYS A 98 21.75 7.73 3.10
C CYS A 98 21.17 9.01 3.73
N MET A 99 21.70 9.40 4.89
CA MET A 99 21.31 10.60 5.63
C MET A 99 21.65 11.92 4.92
N LYS A 100 22.47 11.90 3.85
CA LYS A 100 22.77 13.10 3.04
C LYS A 100 21.73 13.35 1.95
N ASN A 101 20.89 12.35 1.65
CA ASN A 101 19.97 12.36 0.52
C ASN A 101 18.49 12.46 0.95
N VAL A 102 18.23 12.79 2.22
CA VAL A 102 16.87 12.75 2.81
C VAL A 102 15.85 13.65 2.11
N GLU A 103 16.31 14.73 1.46
CA GLU A 103 15.48 15.66 0.66
C GLU A 103 15.61 15.43 -0.86
N ASN A 104 16.43 14.47 -1.31
CA ASN A 104 16.68 14.22 -2.73
C ASN A 104 15.49 13.49 -3.37
N LEU A 105 14.60 14.24 -4.03
CA LEU A 105 13.42 13.69 -4.71
C LEU A 105 13.77 12.89 -5.98
N ASP A 106 14.97 13.04 -6.52
CA ASP A 106 15.46 12.30 -7.68
C ASP A 106 16.33 11.09 -7.28
N TYR A 107 16.35 10.75 -5.98
CA TYR A 107 17.06 9.59 -5.48
C TYR A 107 16.56 8.30 -6.17
N ILE A 108 17.49 7.54 -6.74
CA ILE A 108 17.17 6.28 -7.43
C ILE A 108 17.11 5.16 -6.40
N PRO A 109 15.93 4.53 -6.17
CA PRO A 109 15.83 3.37 -5.30
C PRO A 109 16.74 2.24 -5.80
N HIS A 110 17.35 1.54 -4.86
CA HIS A 110 18.25 0.42 -5.16
C HIS A 110 17.86 -0.78 -4.30
N ARG A 111 18.40 -1.94 -4.65
CA ARG A 111 18.17 -3.18 -3.92
C ARG A 111 19.46 -3.90 -3.58
N PHE A 112 19.39 -4.75 -2.57
CA PHE A 112 20.45 -5.69 -2.21
C PHE A 112 19.82 -6.99 -1.70
N ILE A 113 20.63 -8.06 -1.68
CA ILE A 113 20.21 -9.34 -1.11
C ILE A 113 20.41 -9.28 0.41
N ASP A 114 19.40 -9.70 1.17
CA ASP A 114 19.50 -9.80 2.62
C ASP A 114 20.39 -11.01 2.99
N ASP A 115 21.54 -10.73 3.62
CA ASP A 115 22.54 -11.74 4.00
C ASP A 115 22.02 -12.73 5.05
N ASP A 116 21.04 -12.31 5.87
CA ASP A 116 20.50 -13.11 6.99
C ASP A 116 19.26 -13.94 6.59
N LYS A 117 18.67 -13.69 5.42
CA LYS A 117 17.41 -14.30 4.98
C LYS A 117 17.50 -14.81 3.55
N GLU A 118 17.79 -16.11 3.42
CA GLU A 118 17.68 -16.95 2.22
C GLU A 118 16.83 -16.32 1.10
N HIS A 119 17.51 -15.71 0.12
CA HIS A 119 16.93 -15.21 -1.14
C HIS A 119 15.84 -14.13 -1.02
N SER A 120 15.97 -13.18 -0.10
CA SER A 120 15.14 -11.96 -0.13
C SER A 120 15.87 -10.74 -0.70
N SER A 121 15.18 -9.97 -1.53
CA SER A 121 15.63 -8.67 -2.04
C SER A 121 15.03 -7.56 -1.19
N VAL A 122 15.87 -6.67 -0.67
CA VAL A 122 15.46 -5.48 0.07
C VAL A 122 15.63 -4.27 -0.82
N VAL A 123 14.59 -3.46 -0.98
CA VAL A 123 14.56 -2.24 -1.79
C VAL A 123 14.44 -1.04 -0.87
N VAL A 124 15.31 -0.05 -1.05
CA VAL A 124 15.33 1.17 -0.26
C VAL A 124 15.37 2.41 -1.15
N GLY A 125 14.68 3.46 -0.73
CA GLY A 125 14.78 4.80 -1.30
C GLY A 125 15.55 5.73 -0.37
N ARG A 126 15.22 7.03 -0.44
CA ARG A 126 15.90 8.06 0.35
C ARG A 126 15.65 7.98 1.85
N GLY A 127 14.58 7.28 2.26
CA GLY A 127 14.22 7.02 3.65
C GLY A 127 14.92 5.81 4.26
N GLY A 128 15.81 5.16 3.50
CA GLY A 128 16.65 4.07 3.98
C GLY A 128 15.89 2.83 4.44
N LEU A 129 16.53 2.05 5.34
CA LEU A 129 15.98 0.80 5.88
C LEU A 129 14.61 0.94 6.57
N PRO A 130 14.31 2.00 7.34
CA PRO A 130 13.01 2.13 7.99
C PRO A 130 11.82 2.10 7.02
N ASN A 131 12.00 2.55 5.78
CA ASN A 131 10.98 2.53 4.72
C ASN A 131 11.20 1.40 3.70
N SER A 132 11.99 0.38 4.03
CA SER A 132 12.38 -0.68 3.10
C SER A 132 11.22 -1.59 2.69
N ILE A 133 11.23 -2.00 1.43
CA ILE A 133 10.33 -3.04 0.87
C ILE A 133 11.14 -4.32 0.78
N ARG A 134 10.59 -5.44 1.24
CA ARG A 134 11.28 -6.73 1.13
C ARG A 134 10.48 -7.69 0.27
N ILE A 135 11.12 -8.30 -0.70
CA ILE A 135 10.52 -9.27 -1.61
C ILE A 135 11.20 -10.60 -1.36
N SER A 136 10.43 -11.62 -0.97
CA SER A 136 10.96 -12.92 -0.57
C SER A 136 10.35 -14.03 -1.43
N SER A 137 11.23 -14.88 -1.95
CA SER A 137 10.83 -16.16 -2.56
C SER A 137 10.38 -17.18 -1.51
N LYS A 138 10.84 -17.03 -0.26
CA LYS A 138 10.37 -17.82 0.88
C LYS A 138 8.96 -17.36 1.25
N LYS A 139 8.00 -18.25 1.02
CA LYS A 139 6.60 -18.00 1.30
C LYS A 139 6.42 -17.89 2.80
N THR A 140 5.80 -16.81 3.27
CA THR A 140 5.16 -16.86 4.59
C THR A 140 4.05 -17.90 4.45
N LEU A 141 4.24 -19.05 5.08
CA LEU A 141 3.08 -19.81 5.51
C LEU A 141 2.43 -18.90 6.55
N VAL A 142 1.47 -18.06 6.13
CA VAL A 142 0.40 -17.65 7.07
C VAL A 142 0.03 -18.94 7.78
N PRO A 143 0.00 -19.02 9.12
CA PRO A 143 -0.24 -20.29 9.78
C PRO A 143 -1.51 -20.92 9.19
N VAL A 144 -1.32 -21.87 8.27
CA VAL A 144 -2.40 -22.65 7.66
C VAL A 144 -3.12 -23.41 8.79
N GLU A 145 -2.45 -23.51 9.94
CA GLU A 145 -2.92 -23.88 11.27
C GLU A 145 -4.24 -23.23 11.72
N LYS A 146 -4.78 -22.18 11.04
CA LYS A 146 -6.14 -21.68 11.32
C LYS A 146 -7.06 -21.43 10.12
N GLY A 147 -6.75 -21.93 8.92
CA GLY A 147 -7.70 -21.94 7.79
C GLY A 147 -8.28 -20.59 7.30
N ASN A 148 -7.75 -19.44 7.76
CA ASN A 148 -8.23 -18.11 7.37
C ASN A 148 -7.32 -17.53 6.28
N ILE A 149 -7.66 -17.81 5.02
CA ILE A 149 -7.01 -17.19 3.87
C ILE A 149 -7.67 -15.83 3.61
N ASN A 150 -6.86 -14.77 3.56
CA ASN A 150 -7.30 -13.42 3.18
C ASN A 150 -6.85 -13.13 1.74
N ILE A 151 -7.78 -12.60 0.94
CA ILE A 151 -7.56 -12.24 -0.46
C ILE A 151 -7.42 -10.73 -0.67
N ALA A 152 -7.82 -9.91 0.30
CA ALA A 152 -7.61 -8.46 0.33
C ALA A 152 -6.58 -8.08 1.40
N GLN A 153 -5.68 -7.15 1.05
CA GLN A 153 -4.67 -6.60 1.95
C GLN A 153 -4.57 -5.08 1.79
N ILE A 154 -4.47 -4.37 2.91
CA ILE A 154 -4.29 -2.91 2.94
C ILE A 154 -2.79 -2.60 2.90
N VAL A 155 -2.45 -1.58 2.12
CA VAL A 155 -1.12 -1.01 1.99
C VAL A 155 -1.22 0.48 2.32
N PRO A 156 -0.99 0.87 3.58
CA PRO A 156 -1.04 2.27 3.97
C PRO A 156 0.21 3.02 3.51
N MET A 157 0.03 4.25 3.04
CA MET A 157 1.12 5.18 2.73
C MET A 157 1.96 5.55 3.96
N ASP A 158 1.39 5.42 5.16
CA ASP A 158 2.00 5.90 6.41
C ASP A 158 3.33 5.22 6.73
N GLY A 159 3.56 3.97 6.29
CA GLY A 159 4.84 3.30 6.45
C GLY A 159 6.01 3.92 5.67
N PHE A 160 5.71 4.87 4.79
CA PHE A 160 6.70 5.64 4.04
C PHE A 160 6.92 7.04 4.59
N HIS A 161 6.40 7.38 5.78
CA HIS A 161 6.91 8.56 6.50
C HIS A 161 8.41 8.40 6.71
N LEU A 162 9.18 9.45 6.41
CA LEU A 162 10.58 9.49 6.82
C LEU A 162 10.66 9.40 8.35
N SER A 163 11.68 8.69 8.85
CA SER A 163 11.88 8.58 10.29
C SER A 163 12.26 9.95 10.88
N ARG A 164 12.05 10.14 12.18
CA ARG A 164 12.46 11.37 12.86
C ARG A 164 13.94 11.69 12.67
N ASP A 165 14.79 10.66 12.73
CA ASP A 165 16.22 10.80 12.48
C ASP A 165 16.51 11.32 11.06
N HIS A 166 15.72 10.94 10.05
CA HIS A 166 15.85 11.50 8.70
C HIS A 166 15.38 12.96 8.63
N LEU A 167 14.30 13.31 9.34
CA LEU A 167 13.81 14.70 9.40
C LEU A 167 14.81 15.62 10.12
N ASP A 168 15.59 15.10 11.08
CA ASP A 168 16.66 15.83 11.74
C ASP A 168 17.80 16.24 10.77
N GLN A 169 17.89 15.58 9.62
CA GLN A 169 18.91 15.86 8.59
C GLN A 169 18.41 16.78 7.48
N PHE A 170 17.17 17.27 7.56
CA PHE A 170 16.67 18.26 6.59
C PHE A 170 17.45 19.58 6.73
N ARG A 171 17.47 20.38 5.66
CA ARG A 171 18.01 21.76 5.69
C ARG A 171 17.34 22.61 6.76
N ASN A 172 16.05 22.39 7.01
CA ASN A 172 15.29 23.01 8.10
C ASN A 172 14.57 21.93 8.93
N PRO A 173 15.25 21.31 9.92
CA PRO A 173 14.67 20.24 10.73
C PRO A 173 13.42 20.67 11.50
N ALA A 174 13.41 21.89 12.03
CA ALA A 174 12.28 22.41 12.80
C ALA A 174 11.00 22.45 11.94
N GLU A 175 11.10 22.94 10.71
CA GLU A 175 9.98 22.93 9.78
C GLU A 175 9.59 21.52 9.36
N ALA A 176 10.56 20.63 9.10
CA ALA A 176 10.31 19.24 8.73
C ALA A 176 9.47 18.50 9.79
N HIS A 177 9.77 18.70 11.07
CA HIS A 177 9.00 18.11 12.18
C HIS A 177 7.62 18.76 12.35
N VAL A 178 7.52 20.09 12.23
CA VAL A 178 6.23 20.80 12.31
C VAL A 178 5.30 20.40 11.16
N ARG A 179 5.85 20.23 9.96
CA ARG A 179 5.15 19.88 8.72
C ARG A 179 5.22 18.37 8.43
N ARG A 180 5.54 17.52 9.41
CA ARG A 180 5.51 16.06 9.24
C ARG A 180 4.11 15.63 8.84
N GLY A 181 4.03 14.82 7.80
CA GLY A 181 2.79 14.47 7.11
C GLY A 181 2.53 15.27 5.84
N SER A 182 3.37 16.26 5.49
CA SER A 182 3.39 16.91 4.18
C SER A 182 4.16 16.08 3.12
N PRO A 183 3.95 16.29 1.80
CA PRO A 183 4.57 15.46 0.76
C PRO A 183 6.09 15.22 0.88
N PRO A 184 6.94 16.23 1.17
CA PRO A 184 8.39 16.02 1.24
C PRO A 184 8.82 15.16 2.45
N THR A 185 7.95 14.98 3.45
CA THR A 185 8.26 14.20 4.67
C THR A 185 8.01 12.70 4.53
N PHE A 186 7.79 12.23 3.29
CA PHE A 186 7.68 10.82 2.93
C PHE A 186 8.80 10.40 1.99
N ASP A 187 9.15 9.12 2.01
CA ASP A 187 9.97 8.50 0.97
C ASP A 187 9.12 8.22 -0.28
N SER A 188 8.81 9.28 -1.03
CA SER A 188 8.04 9.19 -2.27
C SER A 188 8.79 8.41 -3.37
N ASN A 189 10.13 8.37 -3.31
CA ASN A 189 10.98 7.55 -4.17
C ASN A 189 10.67 6.07 -4.01
N ASN A 190 10.71 5.57 -2.77
CA ASN A 190 10.44 4.16 -2.51
C ASN A 190 8.95 3.82 -2.61
N TYR A 191 8.04 4.75 -2.30
CA TYR A 191 6.60 4.51 -2.52
C TYR A 191 6.26 4.35 -4.00
N LEU A 192 6.84 5.18 -4.88
CA LEU A 192 6.68 5.00 -6.33
C LEU A 192 7.29 3.67 -6.78
N GLN A 193 8.43 3.26 -6.22
CA GLN A 193 9.02 1.96 -6.52
C GLN A 193 8.13 0.79 -6.07
N LEU A 194 7.53 0.88 -4.87
CA LEU A 194 6.50 -0.07 -4.42
C LEU A 194 5.35 -0.14 -5.42
N SER A 195 4.85 1.02 -5.85
CA SER A 195 3.74 1.10 -6.80
C SER A 195 4.04 0.37 -8.11
N LYS A 196 5.26 0.53 -8.65
CA LYS A 196 5.74 -0.23 -9.81
C LYS A 196 5.79 -1.73 -9.56
N ILE A 197 6.34 -2.16 -8.42
CA ILE A 197 6.41 -3.58 -8.03
C ILE A 197 5.00 -4.18 -7.94
N LEU A 198 4.08 -3.48 -7.27
CA LEU A 198 2.70 -3.95 -7.09
C LEU A 198 1.94 -3.99 -8.42
N ALA A 199 2.09 -2.97 -9.27
CA ALA A 199 1.52 -2.96 -10.61
C ALA A 199 2.03 -4.12 -11.47
N LYS A 200 3.34 -4.40 -11.47
CA LYS A 200 3.92 -5.59 -12.13
C LYS A 200 3.40 -6.91 -11.55
N SER A 201 3.01 -6.95 -10.27
CA SER A 201 2.38 -8.13 -9.67
C SER A 201 0.92 -8.31 -10.12
N CYS A 202 0.22 -7.22 -10.45
CA CYS A 202 -1.14 -7.27 -11.01
C CYS A 202 -1.16 -7.88 -12.41
N THR A 203 -0.12 -7.65 -13.23
CA THR A 203 -0.05 -8.11 -14.63
C THR A 203 0.39 -9.56 -14.81
N ILE A 204 0.66 -10.28 -13.71
CA ILE A 204 0.94 -11.71 -13.77
C ILE A 204 -0.32 -12.42 -14.28
N LYS A 205 -0.18 -13.28 -15.29
CA LYS A 205 -1.31 -14.04 -15.83
C LYS A 205 -1.73 -15.15 -14.85
N PRO A 206 -2.99 -15.17 -14.40
CA PRO A 206 -3.51 -16.27 -13.59
C PRO A 206 -3.43 -17.60 -14.35
N ARG A 207 -3.17 -18.68 -13.62
CA ARG A 207 -3.28 -20.05 -14.13
C ARG A 207 -4.35 -20.76 -13.32
N PHE A 208 -5.30 -21.36 -14.00
CA PHE A 208 -6.44 -22.00 -13.39
C PHE A 208 -6.21 -23.51 -13.28
N SER A 209 -6.66 -24.10 -12.17
CA SER A 209 -6.67 -25.54 -11.97
C SER A 209 -7.55 -26.21 -13.02
N GLU A 210 -7.12 -27.37 -13.50
CA GLU A 210 -7.88 -28.20 -14.45
C GLU A 210 -9.22 -28.68 -13.86
N ASP A 211 -9.35 -28.71 -12.53
CA ASP A 211 -10.57 -29.12 -11.83
C ASP A 211 -11.66 -28.02 -11.78
N LEU A 212 -11.39 -26.82 -12.32
CA LEU A 212 -12.37 -25.74 -12.37
C LEU A 212 -13.44 -26.00 -13.43
N ASN A 213 -14.66 -26.30 -12.97
CA ASN A 213 -15.81 -26.53 -13.83
C ASN A 213 -16.24 -25.26 -14.59
N ALA A 214 -16.79 -25.45 -15.80
CA ALA A 214 -17.46 -24.38 -16.53
C ALA A 214 -18.64 -23.83 -15.69
N GLY A 215 -18.70 -22.50 -15.51
CA GLY A 215 -19.71 -21.83 -14.67
C GLY A 215 -19.32 -21.60 -13.21
N SER A 216 -18.07 -21.91 -12.82
CA SER A 216 -17.52 -21.61 -11.49
C SER A 216 -17.61 -20.11 -11.14
N GLY A 217 -17.99 -19.81 -9.90
CA GLY A 217 -18.12 -18.43 -9.41
C GLY A 217 -16.77 -17.75 -9.22
N LEU A 218 -16.79 -16.45 -8.92
CA LEU A 218 -15.56 -15.65 -8.69
C LEU A 218 -14.64 -16.30 -7.66
N PHE A 219 -15.17 -16.70 -6.52
CA PHE A 219 -14.36 -17.26 -5.44
C PHE A 219 -13.80 -18.64 -5.77
N ASP A 220 -14.52 -19.45 -6.56
CA ASP A 220 -14.00 -20.72 -7.09
C ASP A 220 -12.81 -20.45 -8.02
N LYS A 221 -12.97 -19.52 -8.98
CA LYS A 221 -11.88 -19.10 -9.89
C LYS A 221 -10.65 -18.60 -9.12
N ILE A 222 -10.84 -17.80 -8.08
CA ILE A 222 -9.75 -17.29 -7.23
C ILE A 222 -9.04 -18.43 -6.51
N SER A 223 -9.81 -19.28 -5.84
CA SER A 223 -9.35 -20.45 -5.11
C SER A 223 -8.53 -21.39 -5.99
N GLY A 224 -9.01 -21.63 -7.21
CA GLY A 224 -8.34 -22.45 -8.21
C GLY A 224 -7.31 -21.71 -9.05
N SER A 225 -6.81 -20.53 -8.64
CA SER A 225 -5.74 -19.83 -9.38
C SER A 225 -4.61 -19.25 -8.55
N PHE A 226 -4.53 -19.58 -7.25
CA PHE A 226 -3.37 -19.19 -6.48
C PHE A 226 -2.09 -19.86 -7.00
N SER A 227 -0.99 -19.10 -7.09
CA SER A 227 0.25 -19.56 -7.72
C SER A 227 1.44 -19.55 -6.76
N GLU A 228 2.24 -20.62 -6.83
CA GLU A 228 3.51 -20.78 -6.13
C GLU A 228 4.57 -19.76 -6.57
N GLN A 229 4.44 -19.23 -7.79
CA GLN A 229 5.41 -18.32 -8.39
C GLN A 229 5.34 -16.92 -7.80
N ILE A 230 4.26 -16.58 -7.08
CA ILE A 230 4.06 -15.24 -6.54
C ILE A 230 4.87 -15.07 -5.26
N PRO A 231 5.84 -14.15 -5.21
CA PRO A 231 6.63 -13.92 -4.01
C PRO A 231 5.81 -13.18 -2.94
N SER A 232 6.31 -13.25 -1.70
CA SER A 232 5.78 -12.42 -0.61
C SER A 232 6.42 -11.04 -0.68
N ILE A 233 5.59 -9.99 -0.65
CA ILE A 233 6.01 -8.59 -0.70
C ILE A 233 5.67 -7.97 0.65
N TYR A 234 6.70 -7.61 1.40
CA TYR A 234 6.60 -6.98 2.70
C TYR A 234 6.77 -5.47 2.55
N VAL A 235 5.91 -4.72 3.24
CA VAL A 235 5.80 -3.28 3.13
C VAL A 235 5.87 -2.70 4.56
N PRO A 236 6.57 -1.56 4.76
CA PRO A 236 6.63 -0.96 6.07
C PRO A 236 5.26 -0.41 6.48
N GLY A 237 5.04 -0.33 7.79
CA GLY A 237 3.90 0.34 8.40
C GLY A 237 4.38 1.48 9.28
N PHE A 238 3.46 2.12 10.00
CA PHE A 238 3.79 3.21 10.92
C PHE A 238 3.44 2.82 12.35
N ASP A 239 4.43 2.86 13.24
CA ASP A 239 4.20 2.59 14.66
C ASP A 239 3.86 3.91 15.37
N HIS A 240 2.61 4.05 15.82
CA HIS A 240 2.14 5.25 16.51
C HIS A 240 2.71 5.43 17.91
N ALA A 241 3.20 4.37 18.56
CA ALA A 241 3.87 4.45 19.85
C ALA A 241 5.32 4.94 19.68
N LEU A 242 6.05 4.39 18.71
CA LEU A 242 7.41 4.82 18.36
C LEU A 242 7.43 6.15 17.60
N LYS A 243 6.30 6.51 16.97
CA LYS A 243 6.15 7.66 16.06
C LYS A 243 7.12 7.58 14.88
N ASP A 244 7.38 6.38 14.39
CA ASP A 244 8.31 6.10 13.30
C ASP A 244 7.87 4.90 12.46
N PRO A 245 8.34 4.79 11.20
CA PRO A 245 8.05 3.63 10.37
C PRO A 245 8.65 2.34 10.95
N SER A 246 7.98 1.22 10.69
CA SER A 246 8.35 -0.12 11.14
C SER A 246 8.34 -1.07 9.95
N THR A 247 9.42 -1.82 9.75
CA THR A 247 9.61 -2.71 8.61
C THR A 247 8.68 -3.93 8.67
N ASP A 248 8.36 -4.49 7.51
CA ASP A 248 7.63 -5.76 7.36
C ASP A 248 6.23 -5.85 8.05
N GLN A 249 5.58 -4.72 8.34
CA GLN A 249 4.27 -4.67 9.03
C GLN A 249 3.13 -5.22 8.17
N HIS A 250 3.19 -5.02 6.86
CA HIS A 250 2.18 -5.52 5.92
C HIS A 250 2.82 -6.53 4.97
N CYS A 251 2.10 -7.61 4.65
CA CYS A 251 2.57 -8.65 3.74
C CYS A 251 1.50 -8.96 2.69
N LEU A 252 1.86 -8.84 1.42
CA LEU A 252 1.10 -9.34 0.30
C LEU A 252 1.65 -10.71 -0.10
N THR A 253 0.81 -11.73 -0.05
CA THR A 253 1.21 -13.11 -0.33
C THR A 253 0.67 -13.57 -1.68
N ALA A 254 0.96 -14.81 -2.05
CA ALA A 254 0.31 -15.46 -3.18
C ALA A 254 -1.23 -15.46 -3.07
N PHE A 255 -1.80 -15.39 -1.86
CA PHE A 255 -3.24 -15.34 -1.66
C PHE A 255 -3.86 -13.96 -1.88
N THR A 256 -3.06 -12.90 -1.81
CA THR A 256 -3.56 -11.54 -2.00
C THR A 256 -3.93 -11.31 -3.47
N ARG A 257 -5.23 -11.15 -3.74
CA ARG A 257 -5.82 -10.84 -5.06
C ARG A 257 -6.30 -9.40 -5.19
N ILE A 258 -6.49 -8.71 -4.06
CA ILE A 258 -6.96 -7.33 -4.00
C ILE A 258 -5.98 -6.55 -3.12
N ILE A 259 -5.41 -5.50 -3.69
CA ILE A 259 -4.52 -4.56 -3.00
C ILE A 259 -5.32 -3.29 -2.72
N VAL A 260 -5.48 -2.92 -1.46
CA VAL A 260 -6.12 -1.66 -1.06
C VAL A 260 -5.04 -0.67 -0.65
N LEU A 261 -4.64 0.21 -1.58
CA LEU A 261 -3.68 1.28 -1.31
C LEU A 261 -4.42 2.47 -0.74
N GLU A 262 -3.97 2.99 0.40
CA GLU A 262 -4.56 4.21 0.95
C GLU A 262 -3.53 5.25 1.34
N GLY A 263 -3.86 6.52 1.10
CA GLY A 263 -2.92 7.59 1.37
C GLY A 263 -3.48 8.99 1.13
N LEU A 264 -2.67 9.98 1.47
CA LEU A 264 -2.96 11.38 1.20
C LEU A 264 -2.64 11.76 -0.25
N TYR A 265 -1.53 11.23 -0.78
CA TYR A 265 -0.87 11.78 -1.96
C TYR A 265 -0.87 10.85 -3.17
N LEU A 266 -1.63 9.75 -3.17
CA LEU A 266 -1.57 8.75 -4.24
C LEU A 266 -2.10 9.25 -5.60
N LEU A 267 -2.76 10.42 -5.60
CA LEU A 267 -3.21 11.15 -6.79
C LEU A 267 -2.55 12.52 -6.93
N LEU A 268 -1.61 12.91 -6.05
CA LEU A 268 -1.01 14.25 -6.09
C LEU A 268 -0.18 14.43 -7.37
N ASN A 269 -0.45 15.49 -8.13
CA ASN A 269 0.25 15.78 -9.39
C ASN A 269 1.58 16.51 -9.18
N GLU A 270 2.42 16.02 -8.26
CA GLU A 270 3.73 16.58 -7.96
C GLU A 270 4.77 15.48 -7.72
N GLU A 271 6.05 15.85 -7.84
CA GLU A 271 7.19 15.00 -7.45
C GLU A 271 7.10 13.57 -8.02
N ASN A 272 7.35 12.55 -7.19
CA ASN A 272 7.18 11.13 -7.51
C ASN A 272 5.71 10.68 -7.41
N TRP A 273 4.87 11.41 -6.70
CA TRP A 273 3.46 11.06 -6.47
C TRP A 273 2.65 11.04 -7.77
N LYS A 274 2.94 11.94 -8.69
CA LYS A 274 2.30 11.98 -10.02
C LYS A 274 2.49 10.69 -10.82
N GLY A 275 3.52 9.90 -10.50
CA GLY A 275 3.80 8.61 -11.11
C GLY A 275 2.98 7.45 -10.57
N VAL A 276 2.33 7.58 -9.40
CA VAL A 276 1.63 6.48 -8.73
C VAL A 276 0.39 6.03 -9.51
N TYR A 277 -0.49 6.95 -9.90
CA TYR A 277 -1.70 6.59 -10.64
C TYR A 277 -1.41 5.99 -12.04
N PRO A 278 -0.52 6.57 -12.88
CA PRO A 278 -0.21 6.02 -14.20
C PRO A 278 0.24 4.56 -14.17
N VAL A 279 1.12 4.17 -13.23
CA VAL A 279 1.63 2.79 -13.19
C VAL A 279 0.54 1.76 -12.91
N PHE A 280 -0.48 2.11 -12.12
CA PHE A 280 -1.63 1.23 -11.91
C PHE A 280 -2.63 1.31 -13.05
N LYS A 281 -2.81 2.48 -13.66
CA LYS A 281 -3.71 2.64 -14.81
C LYS A 281 -3.28 1.78 -15.99
N GLU A 282 -1.97 1.66 -16.24
CA GLU A 282 -1.39 0.79 -17.28
C GLU A 282 -1.70 -0.70 -17.09
N THR A 283 -2.04 -1.14 -15.87
CA THR A 283 -2.41 -2.54 -15.60
C THR A 283 -3.81 -2.90 -16.06
N ASP A 284 -4.65 -1.90 -16.38
CA ASP A 284 -6.09 -2.04 -16.63
C ASP A 284 -6.85 -2.75 -15.48
N ALA A 285 -6.28 -2.77 -14.28
CA ALA A 285 -6.78 -3.51 -13.13
C ALA A 285 -6.79 -2.65 -11.85
N VAL A 286 -7.22 -1.39 -11.98
CA VAL A 286 -7.30 -0.43 -10.87
C VAL A 286 -8.67 0.23 -10.75
N LEU A 287 -9.18 0.30 -9.53
CA LEU A 287 -10.25 1.22 -9.11
C LEU A 287 -9.65 2.37 -8.31
N VAL A 288 -10.17 3.58 -8.49
CA VAL A 288 -9.65 4.76 -7.78
C VAL A 288 -10.79 5.56 -7.17
N TRP A 289 -10.71 5.80 -5.87
CA TRP A 289 -11.68 6.56 -5.10
C TRP A 289 -11.01 7.75 -4.42
N ARG A 290 -11.53 8.96 -4.66
CA ARG A 290 -11.15 10.18 -3.99
C ARG A 290 -12.25 10.58 -3.00
N LEU A 291 -11.93 10.65 -1.72
CA LEU A 291 -12.85 11.08 -0.68
C LEU A 291 -12.91 12.60 -0.65
N ASP A 292 -14.11 13.15 -0.83
CA ASP A 292 -14.36 14.59 -0.79
C ASP A 292 -15.25 14.95 0.41
N LEU A 293 -14.69 15.73 1.33
CA LEU A 293 -15.33 16.17 2.56
C LEU A 293 -15.10 17.67 2.74
N GLY A 294 -16.11 18.35 3.29
CA GLY A 294 -16.00 19.75 3.65
C GLY A 294 -14.95 20.00 4.73
N ILE A 295 -14.23 21.12 4.63
CA ILE A 295 -13.16 21.50 5.56
C ILE A 295 -13.65 21.52 7.01
N GLU A 296 -14.88 21.98 7.26
CA GLU A 296 -15.48 22.02 8.61
C GLU A 296 -15.56 20.62 9.23
N GLN A 297 -15.97 19.61 8.45
CA GLN A 297 -16.02 18.22 8.93
C GLN A 297 -14.63 17.66 9.19
N LEU A 298 -13.64 18.00 8.35
CA LEU A 298 -12.25 17.59 8.53
C LEU A 298 -11.66 18.23 9.79
N GLU A 299 -11.87 19.53 10.00
CA GLU A 299 -11.41 20.26 11.18
C GLU A 299 -11.93 19.62 12.46
N GLU A 300 -13.24 19.39 12.54
CA GLU A 300 -13.86 18.77 13.72
C GLU A 300 -13.28 17.37 14.01
N ARG A 301 -13.20 16.52 12.98
CA ARG A 301 -12.72 15.14 13.13
C ARG A 301 -11.24 15.08 13.51
N VAL A 302 -10.40 15.87 12.86
CA VAL A 302 -8.95 15.87 13.11
C VAL A 302 -8.64 16.50 14.47
N ALA A 303 -9.32 17.59 14.83
CA ALA A 303 -9.15 18.20 16.16
C ALA A 303 -9.52 17.23 17.29
N LYS A 304 -10.65 16.51 17.16
CA LYS A 304 -11.04 15.45 18.11
C LYS A 304 -9.99 14.34 18.18
N ARG A 305 -9.43 13.92 17.04
CA ARG A 305 -8.37 12.91 16.97
C ARG A 305 -7.09 13.38 17.66
N HIS A 306 -6.67 14.63 17.46
CA HIS A 306 -5.50 15.20 18.14
C HIS A 306 -5.65 15.18 19.66
N VAL A 307 -6.84 15.47 20.18
CA VAL A 307 -7.10 15.39 21.62
C VAL A 307 -7.06 13.93 22.10
N ALA A 308 -7.74 13.03 21.39
CA ALA A 308 -7.79 11.61 21.75
C ALA A 308 -6.40 10.94 21.74
N SER A 309 -5.50 11.36 20.83
CA SER A 309 -4.14 10.82 20.74
C SER A 309 -3.12 11.57 21.60
N GLY A 310 -3.55 12.52 22.45
CA GLY A 310 -2.66 13.31 23.31
C GLY A 310 -1.75 14.29 22.56
N LEU A 311 -2.03 14.59 21.28
CA LEU A 311 -1.29 15.57 20.47
C LEU A 311 -1.77 17.00 20.72
N ALA A 312 -2.94 17.18 21.32
CA ALA A 312 -3.47 18.48 21.76
C ALA A 312 -4.16 18.36 23.12
N PRO A 313 -4.00 19.34 24.03
CA PRO A 313 -4.60 19.29 25.38
C PRO A 313 -6.12 19.50 25.40
N ASN A 314 -6.68 20.14 24.37
CA ASN A 314 -8.11 20.43 24.25
C ASN A 314 -8.49 20.67 22.78
N LEU A 315 -9.79 20.79 22.52
CA LEU A 315 -10.32 20.92 21.16
C LEU A 315 -9.79 22.17 20.43
N ALA A 316 -9.67 23.30 21.13
CA ALA A 316 -9.16 24.55 20.53
C ALA A 316 -7.71 24.38 20.04
N ALA A 317 -6.83 23.82 20.87
CA ALA A 317 -5.46 23.49 20.46
C ALA A 317 -5.41 22.44 19.33
N GLY A 318 -6.38 21.51 19.29
CA GLY A 318 -6.54 20.54 18.21
C GLY A 318 -6.89 21.20 16.87
N VAL A 319 -7.75 22.22 16.90
CA VAL A 319 -8.12 23.05 15.74
C VAL A 319 -6.94 23.88 15.26
N ASP A 320 -6.20 24.54 16.17
CA ASP A 320 -5.01 25.30 15.81
C ASP A 320 -3.97 24.42 15.11
N ARG A 321 -3.73 23.22 15.65
CA ARG A 321 -2.84 22.23 15.04
C ARG A 321 -3.31 21.78 13.66
N PHE A 322 -4.61 21.53 13.49
CA PHE A 322 -5.19 21.21 12.19
C PHE A 322 -4.92 22.32 11.17
N ARG A 323 -5.17 23.58 11.53
CA ARG A 323 -4.99 24.74 10.64
C ARG A 323 -3.53 24.96 10.23
N VAL A 324 -2.58 24.71 11.12
CA VAL A 324 -1.14 24.89 10.86
C VAL A 324 -0.55 23.79 9.96
N ASN A 325 -1.07 22.57 10.01
CA ASN A 325 -0.49 21.45 9.24
C ASN A 325 -1.50 20.75 8.32
N ASP A 326 -2.48 20.06 8.90
CA ASP A 326 -3.41 19.19 8.18
C ASP A 326 -4.26 19.93 7.13
N LEU A 327 -4.70 21.16 7.43
CA LEU A 327 -5.50 21.98 6.53
C LEU A 327 -4.73 22.30 5.25
N ILE A 328 -3.46 22.69 5.37
CA ILE A 328 -2.60 22.97 4.21
C ILE A 328 -2.47 21.71 3.35
N ASN A 329 -2.32 20.55 3.98
CA ASN A 329 -2.25 19.27 3.26
C ASN A 329 -3.59 18.94 2.60
N ALA A 330 -4.72 19.19 3.26
CA ALA A 330 -6.05 18.96 2.73
C ALA A 330 -6.37 19.84 1.52
N ILE A 331 -6.03 21.14 1.59
CA ILE A 331 -6.16 22.09 0.47
C ILE A 331 -5.28 21.62 -0.69
N LYS A 332 -4.02 21.26 -0.43
CA LYS A 332 -3.10 20.75 -1.46
C LYS A 332 -3.67 19.53 -2.19
N ILE A 333 -4.18 18.55 -1.44
CA ILE A 333 -4.80 17.35 -2.03
C ILE A 333 -5.99 17.73 -2.90
N LYS A 334 -6.84 18.66 -2.44
CA LYS A 334 -8.02 19.10 -3.19
C LYS A 334 -7.65 19.81 -4.49
N GLU A 335 -6.66 20.70 -4.45
CA GLU A 335 -6.32 21.59 -5.57
C GLU A 335 -5.36 20.96 -6.59
N GLN A 336 -4.52 20.01 -6.16
CA GLN A 336 -3.42 19.50 -6.97
C GLN A 336 -3.47 18.00 -7.22
N SER A 337 -4.54 17.30 -6.82
CA SER A 337 -4.74 15.92 -7.25
C SER A 337 -5.08 15.86 -8.74
N LEU A 338 -4.62 14.80 -9.40
CA LEU A 338 -5.04 14.44 -10.75
C LEU A 338 -6.56 14.32 -10.81
N ASP A 339 -7.13 14.84 -11.91
CA ASP A 339 -8.53 14.68 -12.26
C ASP A 339 -8.59 14.00 -13.63
N ALA A 340 -8.91 12.71 -13.63
CA ALA A 340 -8.84 11.85 -14.80
C ALA A 340 -10.04 10.92 -14.86
N GLU A 341 -10.39 10.48 -16.06
CA GLU A 341 -11.44 9.50 -16.27
C GLU A 341 -11.11 8.17 -15.55
N GLY A 342 -12.06 7.69 -14.75
CA GLY A 342 -11.92 6.49 -13.90
C GLY A 342 -11.56 6.77 -12.43
N ILE A 343 -11.48 8.04 -12.02
CA ILE A 343 -11.41 8.43 -10.60
C ILE A 343 -12.83 8.74 -10.10
N ASP A 344 -13.37 7.90 -9.21
CA ASP A 344 -14.66 8.18 -8.59
C ASP A 344 -14.48 9.12 -7.39
N VAL A 345 -15.29 10.17 -7.33
CA VAL A 345 -15.36 11.03 -6.14
C VAL A 345 -16.45 10.48 -5.22
N LEU A 346 -16.05 10.07 -4.01
CA LEU A 346 -16.97 9.60 -2.97
C LEU A 346 -17.20 10.73 -1.95
N SER A 347 -18.41 11.26 -1.94
CA SER A 347 -18.82 12.22 -0.92
C SER A 347 -19.38 11.50 0.31
N THR A 348 -18.92 11.85 1.50
CA THR A 348 -19.62 11.49 2.74
C THR A 348 -20.47 12.68 3.15
N ALA A 349 -21.74 12.68 2.76
CA ALA A 349 -22.71 13.62 3.32
C ALA A 349 -22.76 13.52 4.85
#